data_AF-A0A950EDN6-F1
#
_entry.id   AF-A0A950EDN6-F1
#
_cell.length_a   1.000
_cell.length_b   1.000
_cell.length_c   1.000
_cell.angle_alpha   90.00
_cell.angle_beta   90.00
_cell.angle_gamma   90.00
#
_symmetry.space_group_name_H-M   'P 1'
#
loop_
_entity.id
_entity.type
_entity.pdbx_description
1 polymer ?
#
loop_
_entity_poly.entity_id
_entity_poly.type
_entity_poly.pdbx_seq_one_letter_code
_entity_poly.pdbx_strand_id
1 'polypeptide(L)'
;MRDDSEDLRRVGRDEMNLAEFPIALLTDYPPEGVKMLVFEDRHGKLTVVGSEDLGLPTAPDSDVIVGLIQLTKLRNDFTNPTVMFSRYELLKLLGWPDQTRYYRRLRESLRRWVGVTLRYDSCWWDNRRKRRVDASFHILDDVALVGDDDNDDGQISSSFTWGKRFFKSCRDNNLKRLDLDAYFGLKSAISKQLYRHLDKRFYLRPEWTYDLRELAFEHVGMSRNYT
;
A
#
# COMPACT_ATOMS: atom_id res chain seq x y z
N MET A 1 -8.93 -34.86 -2.78
CA MET A 1 -8.74 -33.71 -3.67
C MET A 1 -8.91 -32.48 -2.80
N ARG A 2 -7.82 -31.86 -2.35
CA ARG A 2 -7.89 -30.58 -1.64
C ARG A 2 -8.20 -29.52 -2.69
N ASP A 3 -9.12 -28.63 -2.35
CA ASP A 3 -9.56 -27.54 -3.20
C ASP A 3 -8.41 -26.53 -3.35
N ASP A 4 -7.72 -26.56 -4.49
CA ASP A 4 -6.60 -25.66 -4.81
C ASP A 4 -7.03 -24.17 -4.83
N SER A 5 -8.33 -23.87 -4.73
CA SER A 5 -8.85 -22.51 -4.61
C SER A 5 -8.68 -21.88 -3.22
N GLU A 6 -8.51 -22.68 -2.15
CA GLU A 6 -8.21 -22.16 -0.80
C GLU A 6 -6.78 -21.62 -0.67
N ASP A 7 -5.82 -22.12 -1.47
CA ASP A 7 -4.39 -21.82 -1.29
C ASP A 7 -3.95 -20.52 -1.98
N LEU A 8 -4.69 -20.04 -2.99
CA LEU A 8 -4.39 -18.79 -3.68
C LEU A 8 -4.71 -17.53 -2.85
N ARG A 9 -5.55 -17.65 -1.81
CA ARG A 9 -5.80 -16.56 -0.84
C ARG A 9 -4.68 -16.40 0.18
N ARG A 10 -3.87 -17.44 0.41
CA ARG A 10 -2.82 -17.42 1.46
C ARG A 10 -1.55 -16.68 1.04
N VAL A 11 -1.18 -16.75 -0.25
CA VAL A 11 0.11 -16.21 -0.72
C VAL A 11 -0.07 -14.89 -1.45
N GLY A 12 -0.21 -13.82 -0.67
CA GLY A 12 -0.26 -12.44 -1.17
C GLY A 12 1.03 -11.94 -1.78
N ARG A 13 0.99 -10.70 -2.27
CA ARG A 13 2.18 -9.95 -2.71
C ARG A 13 2.26 -8.61 -2.01
N ASP A 14 3.49 -8.18 -1.77
CA ASP A 14 3.80 -6.85 -1.25
C ASP A 14 5.00 -6.25 -1.99
N GLU A 15 5.03 -4.93 -2.14
CA GLU A 15 6.08 -4.22 -2.85
C GLU A 15 7.17 -3.78 -1.87
N MET A 16 8.41 -4.18 -2.16
CA MET A 16 9.51 -4.08 -1.19
C MET A 16 9.98 -2.65 -0.90
N ASN A 17 9.77 -1.68 -1.80
CA ASN A 17 10.08 -0.28 -1.52
C ASN A 17 9.00 0.35 -0.62
N LEU A 18 7.72 0.02 -0.83
CA LEU A 18 6.63 0.48 0.03
C LEU A 18 6.70 -0.08 1.45
N ALA A 19 7.39 -1.20 1.66
CA ALA A 19 7.62 -1.79 2.98
C ALA A 19 8.83 -1.19 3.72
N GLU A 20 9.71 -0.45 3.03
CA GLU A 20 10.93 0.10 3.65
C GLU A 20 10.62 1.27 4.60
N PHE A 21 9.79 2.19 4.14
CA PHE A 21 9.35 3.38 4.88
C PHE A 21 7.83 3.40 4.97
N PRO A 22 7.25 3.95 6.04
CA PRO A 22 5.81 4.16 6.14
C PRO A 22 5.33 5.10 5.04
N ILE A 23 4.38 4.64 4.24
CA ILE A 23 3.75 5.47 3.20
C ILE A 23 2.47 6.17 3.70
N ALA A 24 2.08 5.92 4.95
CA ALA A 24 0.88 6.43 5.58
C ALA A 24 1.06 6.61 7.09
N LEU A 25 0.14 7.37 7.70
CA LEU A 25 0.01 7.50 9.14
C LEU A 25 -0.43 6.17 9.77
N LEU A 26 -0.11 6.01 11.05
CA LEU A 26 -0.59 4.90 11.88
C LEU A 26 -2.01 5.10 12.43
N THR A 27 -2.63 6.25 12.15
CA THR A 27 -3.95 6.67 12.65
C THR A 27 -5.04 6.44 11.60
N ASP A 28 -6.30 6.46 12.04
CA ASP A 28 -7.48 6.39 11.16
C ASP A 28 -7.83 7.70 10.44
N TYR A 29 -7.30 8.82 10.94
CA TYR A 29 -7.58 10.18 10.43
C TYR A 29 -6.29 10.98 10.30
N PRO A 30 -6.17 11.81 9.25
CA PRO A 30 -5.04 12.72 9.12
C PRO A 30 -5.13 13.84 10.17
N PRO A 31 -4.01 14.21 10.84
CA PRO A 31 -3.99 15.34 11.77
C PRO A 31 -4.13 16.67 11.02
N GLU A 32 -4.80 17.64 11.65
CA GLU A 32 -5.00 18.96 11.07
C GLU A 32 -3.67 19.72 10.89
N GLY A 33 -3.53 20.43 9.77
CA GLY A 33 -2.35 21.25 9.47
C GLY A 33 -1.10 20.47 9.00
N VAL A 34 -1.07 19.15 9.10
CA VAL A 34 0.07 18.34 8.64
C VAL A 34 -0.10 17.97 7.17
N LYS A 35 0.75 18.54 6.31
CA LYS A 35 0.70 18.34 4.85
C LYS A 35 1.67 17.28 4.34
N MET A 36 2.67 16.93 5.14
CA MET A 36 3.73 16.02 4.72
C MET A 36 4.22 15.13 5.87
N LEU A 37 4.63 13.91 5.52
CA LEU A 37 5.41 13.02 6.37
C LEU A 37 6.83 12.95 5.82
N VAL A 38 7.81 12.88 6.72
CA VAL A 38 9.22 12.71 6.36
C VAL A 38 9.81 11.60 7.21
N PHE A 39 10.39 10.62 6.54
CA PHE A 39 11.11 9.50 7.14
C PHE A 39 12.51 9.46 6.54
N GLU A 40 13.54 9.40 7.38
CA GLU A 40 14.93 9.52 6.94
C GLU A 40 15.83 8.59 7.74
N ASP A 41 16.58 7.75 7.05
CA ASP A 41 17.65 6.94 7.62
C ASP A 41 18.99 7.31 6.97
N ARG A 42 20.06 6.62 7.36
CA ARG A 42 21.40 6.79 6.77
C ARG A 42 21.49 6.44 5.28
N HIS A 43 20.45 5.87 4.69
CA HIS A 43 20.40 5.36 3.32
C HIS A 43 19.48 6.18 2.40
N GLY A 44 18.70 7.11 2.94
CA GLY A 44 17.95 8.11 2.20
C GLY A 44 16.67 8.52 2.90
N LYS A 45 15.78 9.18 2.15
CA LYS A 45 14.60 9.86 2.72
C LYS A 45 13.35 9.65 1.89
N LEU A 46 12.24 9.34 2.54
CA LEU A 46 10.91 9.38 1.96
C LEU A 46 10.17 10.62 2.46
N THR A 47 9.65 11.43 1.53
CA THR A 47 8.63 12.44 1.81
C THR A 47 7.29 12.02 1.19
N VAL A 48 6.25 11.92 2.03
CA VAL A 48 4.87 11.70 1.61
C VAL A 48 4.17 13.05 1.62
N VAL A 49 3.70 13.53 0.46
CA VAL A 49 2.95 14.78 0.35
C VAL A 49 1.47 14.44 0.20
N GLY A 50 0.65 14.89 1.16
CA GLY A 50 -0.79 14.69 1.17
C GLY A 50 -1.49 15.49 0.08
N SER A 51 -2.71 15.09 -0.27
CA SER A 51 -3.55 15.91 -1.15
C SER A 51 -4.12 17.09 -0.37
N GLU A 52 -4.45 18.17 -1.08
CA GLU A 52 -4.98 19.39 -0.44
C GLU A 52 -6.38 19.17 0.17
N ASP A 53 -7.20 18.32 -0.45
CA ASP A 53 -8.59 18.06 -0.10
C ASP A 53 -8.79 16.88 0.88
N LEU A 54 -7.96 15.84 0.78
CA LEU A 54 -8.10 14.59 1.55
C LEU A 54 -6.93 14.33 2.50
N GLY A 55 -5.90 15.18 2.48
CA GLY A 55 -4.76 15.13 3.38
C GLY A 55 -3.84 13.95 3.16
N LEU A 56 -3.17 13.54 4.24
CA LEU A 56 -2.22 12.43 4.25
C LEU A 56 -2.92 11.06 4.29
N PRO A 57 -2.31 10.03 3.68
CA PRO A 57 -2.82 8.67 3.79
C PRO A 57 -2.74 8.16 5.24
N THR A 58 -3.70 7.32 5.59
CA THR A 58 -3.97 6.77 6.93
C THR A 58 -3.70 5.27 6.98
N ALA A 59 -3.79 4.66 8.17
CA ALA A 59 -3.56 3.24 8.33
C ALA A 59 -4.43 2.35 7.41
N PRO A 60 -5.75 2.58 7.28
CA PRO A 60 -6.58 1.84 6.32
C PRO A 60 -6.20 2.07 4.86
N ASP A 61 -5.63 3.23 4.52
CA ASP A 61 -5.19 3.51 3.16
C ASP A 61 -4.01 2.60 2.77
N SER A 62 -3.15 2.24 3.72
CA SER A 62 -2.11 1.24 3.50
C SER A 62 -2.68 -0.14 3.21
N ASP A 63 -3.73 -0.55 3.94
CA ASP A 63 -4.43 -1.81 3.68
C ASP A 63 -5.02 -1.85 2.27
N VAL A 64 -5.61 -0.73 1.81
CA VAL A 64 -6.13 -0.61 0.45
C VAL A 64 -5.03 -0.88 -0.58
N ILE A 65 -3.83 -0.31 -0.44
CA ILE A 65 -2.72 -0.58 -1.37
C ILE A 65 -2.35 -2.07 -1.40
N VAL A 66 -2.25 -2.73 -0.24
CA VAL A 66 -1.98 -4.18 -0.17
C VAL A 66 -3.10 -4.96 -0.89
N GLY A 67 -4.36 -4.59 -0.67
CA GLY A 67 -5.52 -5.17 -1.36
C GLY A 67 -5.45 -4.98 -2.87
N LEU A 68 -5.11 -3.78 -3.36
CA LEU A 68 -4.98 -3.50 -4.80
C LEU A 68 -3.84 -4.28 -5.44
N ILE A 69 -2.69 -4.41 -4.76
CA ILE A 69 -1.55 -5.24 -5.22
C ILE A 69 -2.01 -6.69 -5.39
N GLN A 70 -2.72 -7.23 -4.40
CA GLN A 70 -3.22 -8.59 -4.47
C GLN A 70 -4.28 -8.76 -5.56
N LEU A 71 -5.18 -7.80 -5.72
CA LEU A 71 -6.20 -7.84 -6.77
C LEU A 71 -5.56 -7.80 -8.17
N THR A 72 -4.51 -7.00 -8.35
CA THR A 72 -3.72 -6.97 -9.60
C THR A 72 -3.09 -8.33 -9.89
N LYS A 73 -2.50 -8.96 -8.87
CA LYS A 73 -1.93 -10.32 -9.00
C LYS A 73 -2.99 -11.32 -9.46
N LEU A 74 -4.17 -11.31 -8.85
CA LEU A 74 -5.27 -12.23 -9.18
C LEU A 74 -5.87 -11.96 -10.55
N ARG A 75 -5.96 -10.68 -10.96
CA ARG A 75 -6.62 -10.29 -12.22
C ARG A 75 -5.75 -10.52 -13.44
N ASN A 76 -4.48 -10.15 -13.39
CA ASN A 76 -3.64 -10.16 -14.59
C ASN A 76 -2.15 -10.40 -14.34
N ASP A 77 -1.75 -10.75 -13.12
CA ASP A 77 -0.34 -10.95 -12.73
C ASP A 77 0.60 -9.81 -13.16
N PHE A 78 0.16 -8.57 -12.96
CA PHE A 78 0.91 -7.35 -13.32
C PHE A 78 1.29 -7.27 -14.81
N THR A 79 0.47 -7.82 -15.70
CA THR A 79 0.63 -7.65 -17.16
C THR A 79 -0.02 -6.36 -17.67
N ASN A 80 -1.07 -5.87 -17.00
CA ASN A 80 -1.77 -4.63 -17.33
C ASN A 80 -1.86 -3.71 -16.09
N PRO A 81 -1.45 -2.42 -16.17
CA PRO A 81 -1.52 -1.49 -15.05
C PRO A 81 -2.94 -1.11 -14.65
N THR A 82 -3.91 -1.24 -15.56
CA THR A 82 -5.31 -0.95 -15.32
C THR A 82 -6.03 -2.23 -14.92
N VAL A 83 -6.74 -2.17 -13.79
CA VAL A 83 -7.40 -3.33 -13.19
C VAL A 83 -8.88 -3.00 -12.97
N MET A 84 -9.73 -3.84 -13.55
CA MET A 84 -11.18 -3.81 -13.35
C MET A 84 -11.55 -4.58 -12.08
N PHE A 85 -12.47 -4.03 -11.30
CA PHE A 85 -12.92 -4.62 -10.05
C PHE A 85 -14.32 -4.19 -9.64
N SER A 86 -14.93 -4.96 -8.74
CA SER A 86 -16.09 -4.54 -7.97
C SER A 86 -15.66 -3.96 -6.62
N ARG A 87 -16.33 -2.93 -6.11
CA ARG A 87 -16.03 -2.44 -4.75
C ARG A 87 -16.24 -3.53 -3.69
N TYR A 88 -17.22 -4.39 -3.90
CA TYR A 88 -17.56 -5.51 -3.02
C TYR A 88 -16.42 -6.52 -2.85
N GLU A 89 -15.79 -6.96 -3.94
CA GLU A 89 -14.68 -7.92 -3.84
C GLU A 89 -13.47 -7.32 -3.11
N LEU A 90 -13.21 -6.02 -3.29
CA LEU A 90 -12.12 -5.35 -2.60
C LEU A 90 -12.42 -5.22 -1.11
N LEU A 91 -13.65 -4.88 -0.71
CA LEU A 91 -14.05 -4.92 0.70
C LEU A 91 -13.86 -6.31 1.31
N LYS A 92 -14.27 -7.37 0.61
CA LYS A 92 -14.06 -8.76 1.05
C LYS A 92 -12.58 -9.09 1.22
N LEU A 93 -11.74 -8.69 0.26
CA LEU A 93 -10.30 -8.90 0.31
C LEU A 93 -9.65 -8.18 1.51
N LEU A 94 -10.14 -6.99 1.85
CA LEU A 94 -9.69 -6.21 3.00
C LEU A 94 -10.26 -6.71 4.35
N GLY A 95 -11.19 -7.67 4.34
CA GLY A 95 -11.93 -8.09 5.54
C GLY A 95 -12.87 -7.02 6.08
N TRP A 96 -13.29 -6.05 5.26
CA TRP A 96 -14.17 -4.97 5.67
C TRP A 96 -15.65 -5.38 5.54
N PRO A 97 -16.52 -4.96 6.50
CA PRO A 97 -17.95 -5.22 6.41
C PRO A 97 -18.59 -4.60 5.16
N ASP A 98 -19.54 -5.33 4.58
CA ASP A 98 -20.38 -4.87 3.47
C ASP A 98 -21.42 -3.83 3.96
N GLN A 99 -20.97 -2.60 4.20
CA GLN A 99 -21.79 -1.49 4.71
C GLN A 99 -21.39 -0.19 4.03
N THR A 100 -22.37 0.70 3.78
CA THR A 100 -22.19 1.97 3.05
C THR A 100 -20.99 2.80 3.53
N ARG A 101 -20.74 2.83 4.85
CA ARG A 101 -19.59 3.56 5.42
C ARG A 101 -18.23 3.05 4.92
N TYR A 102 -18.07 1.74 4.69
CA TYR A 102 -16.81 1.16 4.20
C TYR A 102 -16.65 1.36 2.69
N TYR A 103 -17.73 1.39 1.93
CA TYR A 103 -17.68 1.83 0.53
C TYR A 103 -17.28 3.31 0.41
N ARG A 104 -17.81 4.17 1.28
CA ARG A 104 -17.39 5.58 1.34
C ARG A 104 -15.92 5.71 1.72
N ARG A 105 -15.47 4.96 2.75
CA ARG A 105 -14.07 4.91 3.17
C ARG A 105 -13.14 4.46 2.05
N LEU A 106 -13.51 3.39 1.32
CA LEU A 106 -12.75 2.90 0.17
C LEU A 106 -12.66 3.96 -0.93
N ARG A 107 -13.77 4.62 -1.26
CA ARG A 107 -13.82 5.70 -2.25
C ARG A 107 -12.89 6.85 -1.89
N GLU A 108 -12.93 7.30 -0.63
CA GLU A 108 -12.03 8.35 -0.11
C GLU A 108 -10.56 7.90 -0.17
N SER A 109 -10.28 6.65 0.21
CA SER A 109 -8.92 6.07 0.16
C SER A 109 -8.33 6.06 -1.25
N LEU A 110 -9.10 5.57 -2.22
CA LEU A 110 -8.68 5.52 -3.62
C LEU A 110 -8.43 6.92 -4.19
N ARG A 111 -9.31 7.88 -3.91
CA ARG A 111 -9.13 9.29 -4.33
C ARG A 111 -7.89 9.91 -3.67
N ARG A 112 -7.67 9.64 -2.39
CA ARG A 112 -6.48 10.12 -1.66
C ARG A 112 -5.20 9.61 -2.30
N TRP A 113 -5.15 8.33 -2.68
CA TRP A 113 -3.96 7.75 -3.34
C TRP A 113 -3.67 8.29 -4.74
N VAL A 114 -4.66 8.83 -5.45
CA VAL A 114 -4.44 9.59 -6.69
C VAL A 114 -3.77 10.94 -6.39
N GLY A 115 -4.17 11.62 -5.31
CA GLY A 115 -3.63 12.94 -4.95
C GLY A 115 -2.28 12.91 -4.20
N VAL A 116 -1.94 11.80 -3.55
CA VAL A 116 -0.71 11.67 -2.76
C VAL A 116 0.52 11.51 -3.66
N THR A 117 1.58 12.26 -3.37
CA THR A 117 2.88 12.11 -4.03
C THR A 117 3.89 11.50 -3.06
N LEU A 118 4.58 10.44 -3.49
CA LEU A 118 5.75 9.90 -2.79
C LEU A 118 7.03 10.43 -3.44
N ARG A 119 7.95 10.97 -2.62
CA ARG A 119 9.26 11.47 -3.04
C ARG A 119 10.35 10.74 -2.28
N TYR A 120 11.05 9.85 -2.97
CA TYR A 120 12.20 9.11 -2.47
C TYR A 120 13.47 9.82 -2.92
N ASP A 121 14.29 10.24 -1.95
CA ASP A 121 15.62 10.79 -2.17
C ASP A 121 16.64 9.66 -1.89
N SER A 122 17.22 9.13 -2.96
CA SER A 122 18.27 8.11 -2.96
C SER A 122 17.93 6.79 -2.24
N CYS A 123 16.64 6.50 -2.04
CA CYS A 123 16.19 5.28 -1.36
C CYS A 123 15.19 4.41 -2.13
N TRP A 124 14.81 4.77 -3.36
CA TRP A 124 13.99 3.90 -4.21
C TRP A 124 14.85 2.82 -4.89
N TRP A 125 14.62 1.53 -4.63
CA TRP A 125 15.37 0.46 -5.28
C TRP A 125 14.91 0.24 -6.72
N ASP A 126 15.81 0.44 -7.69
CA ASP A 126 15.61 0.04 -9.09
C ASP A 126 16.23 -1.35 -9.31
N ASN A 127 15.37 -2.39 -9.31
CA ASN A 127 15.86 -3.76 -9.41
C ASN A 127 16.49 -4.11 -10.76
N ARG A 128 16.21 -3.37 -11.85
CA ARG A 128 16.91 -3.57 -13.14
C ARG A 128 18.33 -3.03 -13.08
N ARG A 129 18.50 -1.84 -12.50
CA ARG A 129 19.80 -1.18 -12.38
C ARG A 129 20.61 -1.60 -11.15
N LYS A 130 19.99 -2.36 -10.24
CA LYS A 130 20.59 -2.84 -8.98
C LYS A 130 21.18 -1.72 -8.13
N ARG A 131 20.48 -0.58 -8.07
CA ARG A 131 20.90 0.58 -7.29
C ARG A 131 19.69 1.35 -6.78
N ARG A 132 19.92 2.15 -5.73
CA ARG A 132 18.95 3.14 -5.28
C ARG A 132 19.00 4.38 -6.17
N VAL A 133 17.85 5.01 -6.37
CA VAL A 133 17.68 6.21 -7.20
C VAL A 133 16.70 7.17 -6.54
N ASP A 134 16.70 8.41 -7.00
CA ASP A 134 15.64 9.37 -6.70
C ASP A 134 14.36 9.02 -7.49
N ALA A 135 13.21 9.23 -6.88
CA ALA A 135 11.92 8.96 -7.49
C ALA A 135 10.81 9.81 -6.87
N SER A 136 10.06 10.52 -7.73
CA SER A 136 8.81 11.19 -7.35
C SER A 136 7.67 10.66 -8.21
N PHE A 137 6.60 10.17 -7.60
CA PHE A 137 5.47 9.55 -8.30
C PHE A 137 4.22 9.45 -7.43
N HIS A 138 3.07 9.27 -8.08
CA HIS A 138 1.82 8.82 -7.46
C HIS A 138 1.73 7.29 -7.54
N ILE A 139 1.17 6.65 -6.51
CA ILE A 139 0.96 5.19 -6.55
C ILE A 139 -0.15 4.84 -7.55
N LEU A 140 -1.25 5.61 -7.56
CA LEU A 140 -2.34 5.48 -8.54
C LEU A 140 -2.31 6.69 -9.48
N ASP A 141 -2.38 6.42 -10.79
CA ASP A 141 -2.51 7.46 -11.81
C ASP A 141 -3.99 7.82 -12.05
N ASP A 142 -4.89 6.84 -11.98
CA ASP A 142 -6.32 7.03 -12.27
C ASP A 142 -7.20 6.07 -11.46
N VAL A 143 -8.42 6.52 -11.13
CA VAL A 143 -9.47 5.71 -10.48
C VAL A 143 -10.83 6.12 -11.04
N ALA A 144 -11.56 5.17 -11.62
CA ALA A 144 -12.95 5.32 -12.03
C ALA A 144 -13.86 4.43 -11.17
N LEU A 145 -14.82 5.02 -10.47
CA LEU A 145 -15.76 4.28 -9.61
C LEU A 145 -17.17 4.41 -10.16
N VAL A 146 -17.83 3.28 -10.33
CA VAL A 146 -19.23 3.21 -10.78
C VAL A 146 -20.16 3.58 -9.63
N GLY A 147 -21.19 4.38 -9.93
CA GLY A 147 -22.19 4.84 -8.96
C GLY A 147 -23.06 3.68 -8.43
N ASP A 148 -23.81 3.94 -7.35
CA ASP A 148 -24.82 3.00 -6.86
C ASP A 148 -26.13 3.09 -7.68
N ASP A 149 -26.34 4.20 -8.42
CA ASP A 149 -27.53 4.48 -9.24
C ASP A 149 -27.38 4.12 -10.73
N ASP A 150 -26.19 3.65 -11.14
CA ASP A 150 -25.92 3.22 -12.51
C ASP A 150 -26.54 1.83 -12.73
N ASN A 151 -27.85 1.80 -12.95
CA ASN A 151 -28.56 0.66 -13.55
C ASN A 151 -28.14 0.54 -15.02
N ASP A 152 -26.92 0.10 -15.27
CA ASP A 152 -26.44 -0.15 -16.64
C ASP A 152 -25.83 -1.56 -16.74
N ASP A 153 -26.70 -2.46 -17.19
CA ASP A 153 -26.45 -3.71 -17.91
C ASP A 153 -25.10 -4.42 -17.65
N GLY A 154 -24.77 -4.71 -16.38
CA GLY A 154 -23.74 -5.69 -15.99
C GLY A 154 -22.31 -5.46 -16.47
N GLN A 155 -21.98 -4.31 -17.09
CA GLN A 155 -20.73 -4.15 -17.86
C GLN A 155 -19.80 -3.05 -17.35
N ILE A 156 -20.26 -2.13 -16.51
CA ILE A 156 -19.38 -1.08 -15.96
C ILE A 156 -18.81 -1.57 -14.62
N SER A 157 -17.53 -1.95 -14.63
CA SER A 157 -16.77 -2.26 -13.42
C SER A 157 -15.98 -1.03 -12.99
N SER A 158 -15.77 -0.88 -11.67
CA SER A 158 -14.84 0.14 -11.19
C SER A 158 -13.44 -0.22 -11.66
N SER A 159 -12.56 0.77 -11.81
CA SER A 159 -11.19 0.54 -12.23
C SER A 159 -10.22 1.44 -11.51
N PHE A 160 -8.97 0.98 -11.44
CA PHE A 160 -7.84 1.80 -11.05
C PHE A 160 -6.67 1.51 -11.99
N THR A 161 -5.80 2.51 -12.16
CA THR A 161 -4.57 2.39 -12.95
C THR A 161 -3.37 2.73 -12.07
N TRP A 162 -2.41 1.81 -12.00
CA TRP A 162 -1.16 2.05 -11.28
C TRP A 162 -0.30 3.11 -11.93
N GLY A 163 0.38 3.90 -11.10
CA GLY A 163 1.43 4.80 -11.50
C GLY A 163 2.54 4.09 -12.25
N LYS A 164 2.96 4.65 -13.40
CA LYS A 164 3.97 4.03 -14.29
C LYS A 164 5.22 3.53 -13.57
N ARG A 165 5.74 4.31 -12.62
CA ARG A 165 6.95 3.95 -11.85
C ARG A 165 6.70 2.81 -10.88
N PHE A 166 5.59 2.86 -10.14
CA PHE A 166 5.19 1.81 -9.22
C PHE A 166 4.96 0.49 -9.98
N PHE A 167 4.16 0.52 -11.05
CA PHE A 167 3.86 -0.66 -11.85
C PHE A 167 5.12 -1.29 -12.47
N LYS A 168 6.06 -0.46 -12.96
CA LYS A 168 7.36 -0.94 -13.44
C LYS A 168 8.13 -1.67 -12.34
N SER A 169 8.13 -1.16 -11.11
CA SER A 169 8.77 -1.82 -9.96
C SER A 169 8.19 -3.21 -9.70
N CYS A 170 6.86 -3.32 -9.70
CA CYS A 170 6.16 -4.59 -9.55
C CYS A 170 6.59 -5.61 -10.62
N ARG A 171 6.64 -5.20 -11.89
CA ARG A 171 7.08 -6.03 -13.02
C ARG A 171 8.55 -6.40 -13.00
N ASP A 172 9.38 -5.61 -12.33
CA ASP A 172 10.82 -5.80 -12.27
C ASP A 172 11.23 -6.67 -11.06
N ASN A 173 10.39 -7.63 -10.66
CA ASN A 173 10.64 -8.54 -9.53
C ASN A 173 10.88 -7.84 -8.18
N ASN A 174 10.20 -6.71 -7.95
CA ASN A 174 10.25 -6.03 -6.64
C ASN A 174 9.09 -6.41 -5.71
N LEU A 175 8.34 -7.46 -6.06
CA LEU A 175 7.28 -8.03 -5.24
C LEU A 175 7.82 -9.21 -4.43
N LYS A 176 7.53 -9.22 -3.12
CA LYS A 176 7.75 -10.36 -2.23
C LYS A 176 6.43 -11.08 -1.95
N ARG A 177 6.51 -12.31 -1.45
CA ARG A 177 5.35 -13.00 -0.87
C ARG A 177 4.94 -12.28 0.42
N LEU A 178 3.66 -12.33 0.75
CA LEU A 178 3.11 -11.83 2.00
C LEU A 178 2.04 -12.80 2.46
N ASP A 179 2.08 -13.27 3.70
CA ASP A 179 0.95 -13.98 4.30
C ASP A 179 -0.15 -12.94 4.60
N LEU A 180 -1.26 -13.01 3.85
CA LEU A 180 -2.36 -12.06 3.95
C LEU A 180 -3.23 -12.32 5.19
N ASP A 181 -3.37 -13.56 5.61
CA ASP A 181 -4.14 -13.91 6.80
C ASP A 181 -3.42 -13.38 8.04
N ALA A 182 -2.10 -13.54 8.10
CA ALA A 182 -1.27 -12.91 9.11
C ALA A 182 -1.38 -11.38 9.04
N TYR A 183 -1.20 -10.77 7.87
CA TYR A 183 -1.26 -9.31 7.69
C TYR A 183 -2.61 -8.71 8.15
N PHE A 184 -3.73 -9.23 7.64
CA PHE A 184 -5.07 -8.72 7.96
C PHE A 184 -5.55 -9.15 9.34
N GLY A 185 -4.97 -10.21 9.93
CA GLY A 185 -5.20 -10.61 11.32
C GLY A 185 -4.58 -9.66 12.36
N LEU A 186 -3.56 -8.89 11.99
CA LEU A 186 -2.94 -7.90 12.88
C LEU A 186 -3.87 -6.69 13.09
N LYS A 187 -4.21 -6.42 14.36
CA LYS A 187 -5.18 -5.35 14.71
C LYS A 187 -4.60 -3.94 14.68
N SER A 188 -3.29 -3.80 14.90
CA SER A 188 -2.63 -2.50 15.00
C SER A 188 -1.87 -2.17 13.71
N ALA A 189 -1.99 -0.91 13.27
CA ALA A 189 -1.22 -0.37 12.14
C ALA A 189 0.29 -0.50 12.37
N ILE A 190 0.75 -0.35 13.62
CA ILE A 190 2.15 -0.55 14.01
C ILE A 190 2.60 -1.97 13.67
N SER A 191 1.82 -2.96 14.09
CA SER A 191 2.16 -4.37 13.87
C SER A 191 2.16 -4.70 12.38
N LYS A 192 1.22 -4.17 11.60
CA LYS A 192 1.16 -4.34 10.15
C LYS A 192 2.38 -3.75 9.45
N GLN A 193 2.75 -2.51 9.77
CA GLN A 193 3.92 -1.86 9.19
C GLN A 193 5.21 -2.58 9.57
N LEU A 194 5.35 -2.96 10.84
CA LEU A 194 6.51 -3.71 11.33
C LEU A 194 6.61 -5.08 10.64
N TYR A 195 5.49 -5.79 10.48
CA TYR A 195 5.45 -7.07 9.78
C TYR A 195 5.95 -6.92 8.33
N ARG A 196 5.47 -5.91 7.59
CA ARG A 196 5.93 -5.66 6.22
C ARG A 196 7.43 -5.35 6.15
N HIS A 197 7.91 -4.49 7.05
CA HIS A 197 9.32 -4.07 7.11
C HIS A 197 10.24 -5.26 7.45
N LEU A 198 9.91 -6.03 8.48
CA LEU A 198 10.71 -7.15 8.94
C LEU A 198 10.68 -8.35 8.00
N ASP A 199 9.51 -8.68 7.43
CA ASP A 199 9.34 -9.81 6.52
C ASP A 199 10.26 -9.70 5.29
N LYS A 200 10.44 -8.48 4.75
CA LYS A 200 11.41 -8.20 3.68
C LYS A 200 12.85 -8.56 4.07
N ARG A 201 13.22 -8.36 5.33
CA ARG A 201 14.60 -8.49 5.84
C ARG A 201 14.94 -9.94 6.16
N PHE A 202 13.99 -10.68 6.72
CA PHE A 202 14.20 -12.06 7.12
C PHE A 202 14.40 -13.05 5.96
N TYR A 203 14.08 -12.64 4.72
CA TYR A 203 14.48 -13.39 3.53
C TYR A 203 16.01 -13.48 3.36
N LEU A 204 16.76 -12.48 3.83
CA LEU A 204 18.21 -12.41 3.63
C LEU A 204 19.00 -13.03 4.78
N ARG A 205 18.56 -12.80 6.02
CA ARG A 205 19.25 -13.21 7.26
C ARG A 205 18.25 -13.47 8.38
N PRO A 206 18.52 -14.42 9.29
CA PRO A 206 17.62 -14.78 10.38
C PRO A 206 17.60 -13.77 11.53
N GLU A 207 18.60 -12.88 11.60
CA GLU A 207 18.76 -11.92 12.68
C GLU A 207 19.11 -10.54 12.14
N TRP A 208 18.52 -9.51 12.76
CA TRP A 208 18.72 -8.11 12.43
C TRP A 208 18.79 -7.28 13.71
N THR A 209 19.67 -6.30 13.73
CA THR A 209 19.81 -5.33 14.83
C THR A 209 19.48 -3.94 14.31
N TYR A 210 18.65 -3.21 15.05
CA TYR A 210 18.25 -1.85 14.75
C TYR A 210 18.54 -0.95 15.94
N ASP A 211 18.85 0.32 15.67
CA ASP A 211 18.60 1.37 16.65
C ASP A 211 17.08 1.46 16.86
N LEU A 212 16.65 1.46 18.13
CA LEU A 212 15.23 1.39 18.45
C LEU A 212 14.47 2.65 18.00
N ARG A 213 15.11 3.83 18.05
CA ARG A 213 14.50 5.08 17.61
C ARG A 213 14.40 5.13 16.10
N GLU A 214 15.45 4.71 15.40
CA GLU A 214 15.43 4.60 13.93
C GLU A 214 14.30 3.65 13.47
N LEU A 215 14.19 2.46 14.07
CA LEU A 215 13.12 1.52 13.75
C LEU A 215 11.73 2.12 14.04
N ALA A 216 11.54 2.70 15.23
CA ALA A 216 10.24 3.23 15.65
C ALA A 216 9.80 4.43 14.79
N PHE A 217 10.69 5.40 14.56
CA PHE A 217 10.34 6.66 13.91
C PHE A 217 10.41 6.57 12.39
N GLU A 218 11.44 5.93 11.83
CA GLU A 218 11.69 5.98 10.39
C GLU A 218 11.04 4.82 9.65
N HIS A 219 11.00 3.62 10.24
CA HIS A 219 10.51 2.41 9.55
C HIS A 219 9.10 2.00 9.97
N VAL A 220 8.71 2.26 11.21
CA VAL A 220 7.35 2.02 11.72
C VAL A 220 6.46 3.26 11.60
N GLY A 221 7.02 4.46 11.69
CA GLY A 221 6.26 5.71 11.55
C GLY A 221 5.62 6.22 12.84
N MET A 222 6.18 5.85 14.00
CA MET A 222 5.77 6.39 15.28
C MET A 222 6.10 7.89 15.36
N SER A 223 5.24 8.65 16.04
CA SER A 223 5.48 10.06 16.33
C SER A 223 6.77 10.24 17.14
N ARG A 224 7.55 11.28 16.81
CA ARG A 224 8.71 11.68 17.62
C ARG A 224 8.31 12.37 18.94
N ASN A 225 7.04 12.73 19.08
CA ASN A 225 6.50 13.51 20.20
C ASN A 225 5.81 12.64 21.26
N TYR A 226 6.10 11.34 21.34
CA TYR A 226 5.70 10.54 22.50
C TYR A 226 6.58 10.94 23.70
N THR A 227 6.20 12.04 24.36
CA THR A 227 6.64 12.39 25.72
C THR A 227 5.68 11.83 26.75
#